data_AF-A0AAN8FDN8-F1
#
_entry.id   AF-A0AAN8FDN8-F1
#
_cell.length_a   1.000
_cell.length_b   1.000
_cell.length_c   1.000
_cell.angle_alpha   90.00
_cell.angle_beta   90.00
_cell.angle_gamma   90.00
#
_symmetry.space_group_name_H-M   'P 1'
#
loop_
_entity.id
_entity.type
_entity.pdbx_description
1 polymer ?
#
loop_
_entity_poly.entity_id
_entity_poly.type
_entity_poly.pdbx_seq_one_letter_code
_entity_poly.pdbx_strand_id
1 'polypeptide(L)'
;MREIQELCTAHDQFKSTLGDADKEFASISAIEQEIERLVEAHGLDRELLRNPYTDLSAVDIRRKWGEVQQAVPRRDGQLQSELRRQQNNERLRTVFADKANQVLAIGLGGRGRLEDAIHQLRGIHHDALNYKPNLDELERIHQEMQENFVFENRKSRYSMESLRVGWESLITSINRTINELENQILMRDSKGISEEQINEYRASFNHFDKDRQGLDPEQLRACLISIGYNIRSGREGDADLHRILSHVDPNRMGRVPFDAFLDFMTAETADSDTVEQMIDSFRILAAGKPFITGDELRRELPADQAAYCMQRMAPFNDPQAPPGSYDYVTFSRSLYFSS
;
A
#
# COMPACT_ATOMS: atom_id res chain seq x y z
N MET A 1 5.92 19.46 17.92
CA MET A 1 7.37 19.72 17.76
C MET A 1 7.76 21.15 18.13
N ARG A 2 7.28 22.19 17.42
CA ARG A 2 7.70 23.59 17.69
C ARG A 2 7.41 24.06 19.13
N GLU A 3 6.22 23.81 19.67
CA GLU A 3 5.86 24.26 21.02
C GLU A 3 6.67 23.58 22.16
N ILE A 4 6.99 22.28 22.05
CA ILE A 4 7.82 21.62 23.08
C ILE A 4 9.26 22.10 23.02
N GLN A 5 9.77 22.42 21.81
CA GLN A 5 11.07 23.08 21.65
C GLN A 5 11.05 24.48 22.25
N GLU A 6 9.99 25.26 22.02
CA GLU A 6 9.81 26.59 22.64
C GLU A 6 9.77 26.49 24.17
N LEU A 7 9.08 25.49 24.75
CA LEU A 7 9.07 25.26 26.20
C LEU A 7 10.44 24.86 26.74
N CYS A 8 11.21 24.04 26.01
CA CYS A 8 12.59 23.73 26.37
C CYS A 8 13.45 24.99 26.32
N THR A 9 13.38 25.77 25.24
CA THR A 9 14.12 27.03 25.08
C THR A 9 13.76 28.05 26.16
N ALA A 10 12.48 28.20 26.48
CA ALA A 10 12.02 29.09 27.55
C ALA A 10 12.54 28.62 28.92
N HIS A 11 12.60 27.31 29.15
CA HIS A 11 13.17 26.76 30.38
C HIS A 11 14.69 26.93 30.45
N ASP A 12 15.40 26.79 29.34
CA ASP A 12 16.83 27.09 29.24
C ASP A 12 17.11 28.57 29.47
N GLN A 13 16.26 29.45 28.94
CA GLN A 13 16.33 30.89 29.20
C GLN A 13 16.10 31.20 30.68
N PHE A 14 15.11 30.57 31.32
CA PHE A 14 14.92 30.68 32.77
C PHE A 14 16.14 30.17 33.56
N LYS A 15 16.75 29.04 33.16
CA LYS A 15 17.96 28.53 33.80
C LYS A 15 19.14 29.50 33.68
N SER A 16 19.22 30.25 32.58
CA SER A 16 20.27 31.26 32.38
C SER A 16 20.21 32.40 33.40
N THR A 17 19.02 32.71 33.94
CA THR A 17 18.85 33.77 34.96
C THR A 17 19.14 33.27 36.38
N LEU A 18 19.22 31.95 36.61
CA LEU A 18 19.45 31.39 37.94
C LEU A 18 20.80 31.81 38.54
N GLY A 19 21.83 32.00 37.71
CA GLY A 19 23.14 32.42 38.19
C GLY A 19 23.15 33.82 38.79
N ASP A 20 22.36 34.75 38.23
CA ASP A 20 22.23 36.10 38.78
C ASP A 20 21.31 36.12 39.99
N ALA A 21 20.22 35.35 39.96
CA ALA A 21 19.33 35.19 41.11
C ALA A 21 20.04 34.55 42.33
N ASP A 22 20.98 33.62 42.11
CA ASP A 22 21.78 33.02 43.19
C ASP A 22 22.72 34.05 43.85
N LYS A 23 23.32 34.95 43.05
CA LYS A 23 24.13 36.07 43.58
C LYS A 23 23.27 37.03 44.42
N GLU A 24 22.08 37.36 43.94
CA GLU A 24 21.15 38.24 44.66
C GLU A 24 20.69 37.59 45.98
N PHE A 25 20.34 36.31 45.94
CA PHE A 25 20.04 35.52 47.14
C PHE A 25 21.19 35.49 48.15
N ALA A 26 22.43 35.31 47.68
CA ALA A 26 23.62 35.36 48.53
C ALA A 26 23.81 36.76 49.15
N SER A 27 23.57 37.83 48.39
CA SER A 27 23.67 39.21 48.91
C SER A 27 22.60 39.50 49.96
N ILE A 28 21.36 39.08 49.75
CA ILE A 28 20.27 39.24 50.73
C ILE A 28 20.60 38.47 52.01
N SER A 29 21.07 37.23 51.87
CA SER A 29 21.47 36.39 53.01
C SER A 29 22.65 37.01 53.79
N ALA A 30 23.61 37.63 53.11
CA ALA A 30 24.73 38.31 53.76
C ALA A 30 24.29 39.55 54.56
N ILE A 31 23.33 40.33 54.04
CA ILE A 31 22.76 41.48 54.76
C ILE A 31 22.05 41.01 56.03
N GLU A 32 21.26 39.94 55.96
CA GLU A 32 20.59 39.37 57.14
C GLU A 32 21.60 38.92 58.20
N GLN A 33 22.63 38.16 57.80
CA GLN A 33 23.68 37.69 58.71
C GLN A 33 24.42 38.86 59.36
N GLU A 34 24.65 39.95 58.63
CA GLU A 34 25.30 41.14 59.19
C GLU A 34 24.40 41.85 60.22
N ILE A 35 23.08 41.91 59.98
CA ILE A 35 22.12 42.46 60.96
C ILE A 35 22.13 41.61 62.24
N GLU A 36 22.07 40.27 62.11
CA GLU A 36 22.17 39.36 63.25
C GLU A 36 23.48 39.58 64.03
N ARG A 37 24.61 39.66 63.30
CA ARG A 37 25.93 39.89 63.89
C ARG A 37 25.99 41.21 64.67
N LEU A 38 25.42 42.29 64.14
CA LEU A 38 25.42 43.61 64.79
C LEU A 38 24.55 43.61 66.06
N VAL A 39 23.37 43.00 66.02
CA VAL A 39 22.48 42.88 67.19
C VAL A 39 23.19 42.12 68.31
N GLU A 40 23.82 40.98 67.99
CA GLU A 40 24.53 40.17 68.97
C GLU A 40 25.81 40.84 69.49
N ALA A 41 26.63 41.43 68.62
CA ALA A 41 27.88 42.09 69.00
C ALA A 41 27.68 43.30 69.92
N HIS A 42 26.54 43.99 69.81
CA HIS A 42 26.21 45.15 70.63
C HIS A 42 25.26 44.85 71.79
N GLY A 43 24.87 43.58 71.99
CA GLY A 43 23.97 43.16 73.07
C GLY A 43 22.59 43.80 73.01
N LEU A 44 22.08 44.05 71.80
CA LEU A 44 20.78 44.67 71.57
C LEU A 44 19.63 43.65 71.69
N ASP A 45 18.41 44.15 71.89
CA ASP A 45 17.22 43.29 71.98
C ASP A 45 16.98 42.54 70.65
N ARG A 46 16.68 41.24 70.76
CA ARG A 46 16.40 40.36 69.62
C ARG A 46 15.12 40.71 68.89
N GLU A 47 14.21 41.49 69.49
CA GLU A 47 13.04 42.01 68.76
C GLU A 47 13.43 42.86 67.54
N LEU A 48 14.63 43.46 67.53
CA LEU A 48 15.14 44.24 66.41
C LEU A 48 15.50 43.40 65.17
N LEU A 49 15.59 42.07 65.30
CA LEU A 49 15.78 41.17 64.17
C LEU A 49 14.50 41.04 63.32
N ARG A 50 13.35 41.43 63.88
CA ARG A 50 12.09 41.41 63.13
C ARG A 50 12.04 42.62 62.19
N ASN A 51 12.10 42.34 60.90
CA ASN A 51 12.00 43.38 59.89
C ASN A 51 10.59 44.00 59.87
N PRO A 52 10.43 45.32 60.11
CA PRO A 52 9.12 45.97 60.11
C PRO A 52 8.60 46.32 58.71
N TYR A 53 9.45 46.21 57.68
CA TYR A 53 9.13 46.63 56.31
C TYR A 53 8.70 45.46 55.41
N THR A 54 8.80 44.22 55.87
CA THR A 54 8.40 43.02 55.13
C THR A 54 7.95 41.92 56.05
N ASP A 55 6.98 41.14 55.60
CA ASP A 55 6.50 39.95 56.30
C ASP A 55 7.34 38.69 55.96
N LEU A 56 8.30 38.80 55.03
CA LEU A 56 9.15 37.70 54.61
C LEU A 56 10.35 37.55 55.55
N SER A 57 10.51 36.35 56.13
CA SER A 57 11.71 35.99 56.87
C SER A 57 12.81 35.46 55.94
N ALA A 58 14.08 35.56 56.35
CA ALA A 58 15.16 34.96 55.59
C ALA A 58 15.05 33.43 55.51
N VAL A 59 14.45 32.79 56.52
CA VAL A 59 14.13 31.36 56.50
C VAL A 59 13.13 31.04 55.38
N ASP A 60 12.13 31.89 55.15
CA ASP A 60 11.18 31.73 54.05
C ASP A 60 11.87 31.84 52.68
N ILE A 61 12.77 32.83 52.53
CA ILE A 61 13.53 33.02 51.29
C ILE A 61 14.45 31.82 51.03
N ARG A 62 15.21 31.35 52.05
CA ARG A 62 16.06 30.16 51.95
C ARG A 62 15.27 28.92 51.56
N ARG A 63 14.11 28.69 52.20
CA ARG A 63 13.22 27.57 51.90
C ARG A 63 12.74 27.64 50.45
N LYS A 64 12.23 28.79 50.01
CA LYS A 64 11.71 28.98 48.65
C LYS A 64 12.79 28.84 47.59
N TRP A 65 14.01 29.32 47.86
CA TRP A 65 15.15 29.11 46.98
C TRP A 65 15.50 27.62 46.84
N GLY A 66 15.51 26.88 47.95
CA GLY A 66 15.69 25.42 47.93
C GLY A 66 14.61 24.68 47.14
N GLU A 67 13.34 25.10 47.26
CA GLU A 67 12.24 24.56 46.44
C GLU A 67 12.47 24.78 44.94
N VAL A 68 12.92 25.98 44.54
CA VAL A 68 13.25 26.29 43.13
C VAL A 68 14.40 25.41 42.64
N GLN A 69 15.48 25.29 43.42
CA GLN A 69 16.64 24.46 43.06
C GLN A 69 16.27 22.98 42.86
N GLN A 70 15.27 22.46 43.58
CA GLN A 70 14.75 21.10 43.37
C GLN A 70 13.75 20.99 42.21
N ALA A 71 12.95 22.03 41.97
CA ALA A 71 11.93 22.04 40.93
C ALA A 71 12.52 22.10 39.51
N VAL A 72 13.63 22.82 39.33
CA VAL A 72 14.31 22.98 38.04
C VAL A 72 14.73 21.64 37.41
N PRO A 73 15.55 20.78 38.06
CA PRO A 73 15.95 19.50 37.46
C PRO A 73 14.77 18.55 37.24
N ARG A 74 13.74 18.60 38.10
CA ARG A 74 12.49 17.85 37.89
C ARG A 74 11.78 18.30 36.61
N ARG A 75 11.70 19.61 36.37
CA ARG A 75 11.07 20.18 35.18
C ARG A 75 11.85 19.82 33.92
N ASP A 76 13.18 19.85 33.97
CA ASP A 76 14.06 19.40 32.88
C ASP A 76 13.75 17.96 32.47
N GLY A 77 13.68 17.03 33.43
CA GLY A 77 13.36 15.62 33.17
C GLY A 77 11.99 15.44 32.51
N GLN A 78 10.97 16.17 32.96
CA GLN A 78 9.64 16.14 32.36
C GLN A 78 9.62 16.66 30.92
N LEU A 79 10.30 17.78 30.66
CA LEU A 79 10.38 18.38 29.33
C LEU A 79 11.13 17.47 28.35
N GLN A 80 12.24 16.85 28.78
CA GLN A 80 12.98 15.91 27.95
C GLN A 80 12.18 14.64 27.64
N SER A 81 11.46 14.09 28.62
CA SER A 81 10.59 12.93 28.40
C SER A 81 9.50 13.25 27.38
N GLU A 82 8.83 14.40 27.53
CA GLU A 82 7.80 14.84 26.59
C GLU A 82 8.38 15.11 25.19
N LEU A 83 9.56 15.72 25.09
CA LEU A 83 10.23 15.96 23.81
C LEU A 83 10.53 14.65 23.07
N ARG A 84 11.07 13.65 23.78
CA ARG A 84 11.33 12.31 23.20
C ARG A 84 10.03 11.64 22.73
N ARG A 85 8.96 11.75 23.52
CA ARG A 85 7.63 11.25 23.14
C ARG A 85 7.15 11.89 21.84
N GLN A 86 7.24 13.21 21.73
CA GLN A 86 6.81 13.95 20.53
C GLN A 86 7.67 13.63 19.29
N GLN A 87 8.98 13.45 19.45
CA GLN A 87 9.87 13.03 18.37
C GLN A 87 9.54 11.61 17.87
N ASN A 88 9.28 10.69 18.79
CA ASN A 88 8.86 9.34 18.43
C ASN A 88 7.52 9.36 17.69
N ASN A 89 6.56 10.17 18.15
CA ASN A 89 5.26 10.33 17.49
C ASN A 89 5.41 10.79 16.04
N GLU A 90 6.25 11.80 15.78
CA GLU A 90 6.49 12.30 14.42
C GLU A 90 7.12 11.22 13.55
N ARG A 91 8.14 10.52 14.07
CA ARG A 91 8.79 9.41 13.35
C ARG A 91 7.79 8.32 12.97
N LEU A 92 6.94 7.90 13.90
CA LEU A 92 5.93 6.86 13.66
C LEU A 92 4.95 7.29 12.55
N ARG A 93 4.55 8.56 12.53
CA ARG A 93 3.66 9.11 11.49
C ARG A 93 4.31 9.15 10.12
N THR A 94 5.57 9.61 10.05
CA THR A 94 6.31 9.65 8.78
C THR A 94 6.45 8.26 8.22
N VAL A 95 6.90 7.30 9.04
CA VAL A 95 7.02 5.90 8.60
C VAL A 95 5.67 5.33 8.20
N PHE A 96 4.61 5.60 8.97
CA PHE A 96 3.25 5.19 8.62
C PHE A 96 2.82 5.72 7.25
N ALA A 97 3.00 7.02 7.01
CA ALA A 97 2.63 7.68 5.76
C ALA A 97 3.47 7.14 4.59
N ASP A 98 4.77 6.96 4.79
CA ASP A 98 5.68 6.40 3.78
C ASP A 98 5.26 4.97 3.39
N LYS A 99 4.98 4.12 4.39
CA LYS A 99 4.51 2.75 4.15
C LYS A 99 3.14 2.73 3.47
N ALA A 100 2.21 3.59 3.87
CA ALA A 100 0.91 3.73 3.21
C ALA A 100 1.04 4.13 1.74
N ASN A 101 1.89 5.11 1.44
CA ASN A 101 2.15 5.55 0.08
C ASN A 101 2.83 4.47 -0.77
N GLN A 102 3.72 3.67 -0.18
CA GLN A 102 4.34 2.52 -0.86
C GLN A 102 3.30 1.44 -1.20
N VAL A 103 2.39 1.13 -0.27
CA VAL A 103 1.31 0.15 -0.51
C VAL A 103 0.41 0.62 -1.64
N LEU A 104 0.01 1.90 -1.61
CA LEU A 104 -0.76 2.50 -2.70
C LEU A 104 -0.01 2.36 -4.02
N ALA A 105 1.27 2.74 -4.07
CA ALA A 105 2.08 2.66 -5.29
C ALA A 105 2.21 1.22 -5.85
N ILE A 106 2.36 0.21 -4.98
CA ILE A 106 2.39 -1.21 -5.39
C ILE A 106 1.04 -1.61 -5.99
N GLY A 107 -0.07 -1.26 -5.33
CA GLY A 107 -1.43 -1.55 -5.81
C GLY A 107 -1.77 -0.89 -7.16
N LEU A 108 -1.08 0.19 -7.54
CA LEU A 108 -1.26 0.84 -8.86
C LEU A 108 -0.46 0.19 -10.01
N GLY A 109 0.23 -0.93 -9.75
CA GLY A 109 1.05 -1.61 -10.76
C GLY A 109 2.54 -1.33 -10.60
N GLY A 110 3.06 -1.48 -9.37
CA GLY A 110 4.50 -1.45 -9.11
C GLY A 110 5.26 -2.37 -10.08
N ARG A 111 6.30 -1.83 -10.73
CA ARG A 111 7.11 -2.55 -11.73
C ARG A 111 7.83 -3.74 -11.08
N GLY A 112 7.28 -4.94 -11.20
CA GLY A 112 7.87 -6.17 -10.66
C GLY A 112 6.95 -7.37 -10.81
N ARG A 113 7.44 -8.55 -10.41
CA ARG A 113 6.62 -9.75 -10.36
C ARG A 113 5.58 -9.67 -9.25
N LEU A 114 4.41 -10.28 -9.45
CA LEU A 114 3.33 -10.26 -8.46
C LEU A 114 3.77 -10.89 -7.13
N GLU A 115 4.61 -11.92 -7.18
CA GLU A 115 5.19 -12.60 -6.02
C GLU A 115 6.12 -11.69 -5.21
N ASP A 116 6.97 -10.92 -5.91
CA ASP A 116 7.89 -9.98 -5.27
C ASP A 116 7.11 -8.85 -4.58
N ALA A 117 6.04 -8.36 -5.22
CA ALA A 117 5.15 -7.37 -4.65
C ALA A 117 4.45 -7.89 -3.37
N ILE A 118 3.96 -9.13 -3.36
CA ILE A 118 3.38 -9.75 -2.16
C ILE A 118 4.44 -9.90 -1.08
N HIS A 119 5.66 -10.33 -1.41
CA HIS A 119 6.74 -10.45 -0.43
C HIS A 119 7.08 -9.09 0.19
N GLN A 120 7.15 -8.02 -0.62
CA GLN A 120 7.37 -6.67 -0.12
C GLN A 120 6.22 -6.20 0.78
N LEU A 121 4.97 -6.42 0.38
CA LEU A 121 3.79 -6.06 1.19
C LEU A 121 3.73 -6.82 2.52
N ARG A 122 4.10 -8.12 2.53
CA ARG A 122 4.23 -8.89 3.78
C ARG A 122 5.34 -8.36 4.67
N GLY A 123 6.45 -7.90 4.10
CA GLY A 123 7.51 -7.20 4.83
C GLY A 123 7.01 -5.88 5.44
N ILE A 124 6.30 -5.06 4.65
CA ILE A 124 5.67 -3.82 5.12
C ILE A 124 4.64 -4.09 6.23
N HIS A 125 3.84 -5.16 6.10
CA HIS A 125 2.89 -5.57 7.12
C HIS A 125 3.59 -5.96 8.43
N HIS A 126 4.67 -6.74 8.34
CA HIS A 126 5.45 -7.13 9.51
C HIS A 126 6.10 -5.92 10.19
N ASP A 127 6.74 -5.05 9.41
CA ASP A 127 7.31 -3.79 9.91
C ASP A 127 6.24 -2.93 10.59
N ALA A 128 5.06 -2.82 9.98
CA ALA A 128 3.93 -2.13 10.58
C ALA A 128 3.62 -2.75 11.93
N LEU A 129 3.31 -4.04 12.01
CA LEU A 129 2.97 -4.73 13.28
C LEU A 129 4.02 -4.55 14.39
N ASN A 130 5.31 -4.43 14.08
CA ASN A 130 6.35 -4.17 15.07
C ASN A 130 6.17 -2.82 15.81
N TYR A 131 5.43 -1.87 15.24
CA TYR A 131 5.08 -0.61 15.88
C TYR A 131 3.78 -0.66 16.70
N LYS A 132 3.01 -1.75 16.64
CA LYS A 132 1.77 -1.93 17.40
C LYS A 132 1.96 -1.71 18.92
N PRO A 133 3.03 -2.20 19.56
CA PRO A 133 3.26 -1.96 20.99
C PRO A 133 3.37 -0.47 21.35
N ASN A 134 3.95 0.35 20.47
CA ASN A 134 4.07 1.78 20.70
C ASN A 134 2.71 2.47 20.61
N LEU A 135 1.84 2.02 19.70
CA LEU A 135 0.46 2.51 19.60
C LEU A 135 -0.36 2.14 20.85
N ASP A 136 -0.15 0.94 21.37
CA ASP A 136 -0.84 0.45 22.58
C ASP A 136 -0.40 1.20 23.84
N GLU A 137 0.89 1.53 23.95
CA GLU A 137 1.40 2.41 25.01
C GLU A 137 0.74 3.79 24.96
N LEU A 138 0.57 4.36 23.75
CA LEU A 138 -0.11 5.63 23.56
C LEU A 138 -1.59 5.57 23.95
N GLU A 139 -2.27 4.48 23.62
CA GLU A 139 -3.67 4.25 24.04
C GLU A 139 -3.77 4.24 25.56
N ARG A 140 -2.87 3.53 26.24
CA ARG A 140 -2.84 3.49 27.72
C ARG A 140 -2.63 4.89 28.31
N ILE A 141 -1.67 5.65 27.79
CA ILE A 141 -1.41 7.02 28.26
C ILE A 141 -2.61 7.92 27.97
N HIS A 142 -3.25 7.78 26.81
CA HIS A 142 -4.45 8.55 26.48
C HIS A 142 -5.60 8.23 27.44
N GLN A 143 -5.78 6.96 27.78
CA GLN A 143 -6.76 6.53 28.77
C GLN A 143 -6.45 7.11 30.16
N GLU A 144 -5.20 7.05 30.63
CA GLU A 144 -4.77 7.69 31.88
C GLU A 144 -5.05 9.20 31.87
N MET A 145 -4.84 9.89 30.74
CA MET A 145 -5.17 11.32 30.61
C MET A 145 -6.68 11.59 30.74
N GLN A 146 -7.52 10.77 30.09
CA GLN A 146 -8.97 10.89 30.18
C GLN A 146 -9.49 10.62 31.61
N GLU A 147 -8.95 9.61 32.29
CA GLU A 147 -9.27 9.30 33.70
C GLU A 147 -8.91 10.45 34.66
N ASN A 148 -7.90 11.25 34.30
CA ASN A 148 -7.52 12.46 35.02
C ASN A 148 -8.24 13.73 34.50
N PHE A 149 -9.31 13.59 33.73
CA PHE A 149 -10.10 14.68 33.14
C PHE A 149 -9.30 15.63 32.22
N VAL A 150 -8.23 15.12 31.59
CA VAL A 150 -7.41 15.85 30.62
C VAL A 150 -7.79 15.43 29.20
N PHE A 151 -8.67 16.21 28.56
CA PHE A 151 -9.22 15.88 27.24
C PHE A 151 -8.49 16.55 26.06
N GLU A 152 -7.83 17.68 26.31
CA GLU A 152 -7.13 18.42 25.26
C GLU A 152 -5.62 18.26 25.38
N ASN A 153 -5.03 17.65 24.36
CA ASN A 153 -3.59 17.67 24.17
C ASN A 153 -3.21 18.68 23.07
N ARG A 154 -3.20 19.97 23.42
CA ARG A 154 -2.80 21.06 22.50
C ARG A 154 -1.41 20.87 21.87
N LYS A 155 -0.56 20.03 22.50
CA LYS A 155 0.80 19.74 22.07
C LYS A 155 0.87 18.74 20.91
N SER A 156 -0.21 18.03 20.63
CA SER A 156 -0.33 17.10 19.49
C SER A 156 -1.29 17.68 18.47
N ARG A 157 -0.87 17.72 17.20
CA ARG A 157 -1.74 18.10 16.06
C ARG A 157 -2.83 17.06 15.75
N TYR A 158 -2.82 15.96 16.47
CA TYR A 158 -3.55 14.76 16.13
C TYR A 158 -4.07 14.12 17.41
N SER A 159 -5.32 13.68 17.36
CA SER A 159 -5.95 12.94 18.44
C SER A 159 -5.58 11.46 18.39
N MET A 160 -5.82 10.73 19.48
CA MET A 160 -5.58 9.28 19.49
C MET A 160 -6.46 8.56 18.46
N GLU A 161 -7.67 9.06 18.23
CA GLU A 161 -8.60 8.55 17.21
C GLU A 161 -8.00 8.66 15.81
N SER A 162 -7.39 9.80 15.46
CA SER A 162 -6.77 9.99 14.15
C SER A 162 -5.60 9.02 13.90
N LEU A 163 -4.83 8.71 14.94
CA LEU A 163 -3.76 7.70 14.87
C LEU A 163 -4.31 6.29 14.70
N ARG A 164 -5.38 5.95 15.45
CA ARG A 164 -6.05 4.65 15.38
C ARG A 164 -6.63 4.39 13.98
N VAL A 165 -7.40 5.35 13.46
CA VAL A 165 -8.00 5.25 12.13
C VAL A 165 -6.92 5.16 11.04
N GLY A 166 -5.85 5.95 11.15
CA GLY A 166 -4.70 5.84 10.26
C GLY A 166 -4.15 4.41 10.28
N TRP A 167 -3.75 3.93 11.46
CA TRP A 167 -3.21 2.59 11.63
C TRP A 167 -4.08 1.50 10.99
N GLU A 168 -5.35 1.46 11.35
CA GLU A 168 -6.32 0.50 10.83
C GLU A 168 -6.43 0.58 9.30
N SER A 169 -6.51 1.80 8.76
CA SER A 169 -6.57 2.02 7.32
C SER A 169 -5.35 1.47 6.58
N LEU A 170 -4.14 1.56 7.15
CA LEU A 170 -2.94 0.99 6.53
C LEU A 170 -3.00 -0.53 6.52
N ILE A 171 -3.30 -1.15 7.67
CA ILE A 171 -3.36 -2.61 7.78
C ILE A 171 -4.44 -3.17 6.84
N THR A 172 -5.62 -2.55 6.81
CA THR A 172 -6.68 -2.90 5.86
C THR A 172 -6.23 -2.72 4.42
N SER A 173 -5.54 -1.62 4.08
CA SER A 173 -5.03 -1.38 2.74
C SER A 173 -4.00 -2.43 2.32
N ILE A 174 -3.08 -2.83 3.21
CA ILE A 174 -2.08 -3.85 2.93
C ILE A 174 -2.77 -5.19 2.66
N ASN A 175 -3.66 -5.63 3.56
CA ASN A 175 -4.35 -6.91 3.42
C ASN A 175 -5.21 -6.95 2.16
N ARG A 176 -5.91 -5.85 1.84
CA ARG A 176 -6.66 -5.72 0.59
C ARG A 176 -5.75 -5.86 -0.63
N THR A 177 -4.62 -5.17 -0.64
CA THR A 177 -3.68 -5.21 -1.78
C THR A 177 -3.06 -6.60 -1.92
N ILE A 178 -2.71 -7.27 -0.81
CA ILE A 178 -2.23 -8.66 -0.82
C ILE A 178 -3.28 -9.58 -1.43
N ASN A 179 -4.53 -9.53 -0.96
CA ASN A 179 -5.61 -10.37 -1.49
C ASN A 179 -5.86 -10.08 -3.00
N GLU A 180 -5.80 -8.82 -3.41
CA GLU A 180 -5.94 -8.43 -4.81
C GLU A 180 -4.80 -9.01 -5.68
N LEU A 181 -3.57 -9.04 -5.18
CA LEU A 181 -2.43 -9.65 -5.88
C LEU A 181 -2.48 -11.18 -5.85
N GLU A 182 -2.90 -11.80 -4.75
CA GLU A 182 -3.07 -13.25 -4.63
C GLU A 182 -4.17 -13.74 -5.60
N ASN A 183 -5.28 -13.02 -5.73
CA ASN A 183 -6.31 -13.30 -6.72
C ASN A 183 -5.79 -13.17 -8.15
N GLN A 184 -4.90 -12.20 -8.43
CA GLN A 184 -4.27 -12.07 -9.75
C GLN A 184 -3.34 -13.25 -10.07
N ILE A 185 -2.57 -13.73 -9.10
CA ILE A 185 -1.73 -14.92 -9.26
C ILE A 185 -2.61 -16.14 -9.53
N LEU A 186 -3.71 -16.30 -8.80
CA LEU A 186 -4.64 -17.41 -9.01
C LEU A 186 -5.29 -17.36 -10.40
N MET A 187 -5.67 -16.17 -10.88
CA MET A 187 -6.17 -16.00 -12.25
C MET A 187 -5.09 -16.31 -13.29
N ARG A 188 -3.83 -15.91 -13.07
CA ARG A 188 -2.70 -16.28 -13.94
C ARG A 188 -2.56 -17.80 -14.05
N ASP A 189 -2.45 -18.46 -12.90
CA ASP A 189 -2.14 -19.89 -12.82
C ASP A 189 -3.32 -20.75 -13.32
N SER A 190 -4.57 -20.31 -13.12
CA SER A 190 -5.76 -21.01 -13.61
C SER A 190 -5.98 -20.89 -15.13
N LYS A 191 -5.52 -19.79 -15.73
CA LYS A 191 -5.73 -19.50 -17.16
C LYS A 191 -4.53 -19.85 -18.04
N GLY A 192 -3.44 -20.33 -17.46
CA GLY A 192 -2.26 -20.79 -18.20
C GLY A 192 -1.52 -19.68 -18.96
N ILE A 193 -1.71 -18.41 -18.59
CA ILE A 193 -1.12 -17.27 -19.28
C ILE A 193 0.20 -16.84 -18.62
N SER A 194 1.16 -16.43 -19.43
CA SER A 194 2.45 -15.90 -18.93
C SER A 194 2.28 -14.59 -18.16
N GLU A 195 3.15 -14.36 -17.18
CA GLU A 195 3.15 -13.12 -16.38
C GLU A 195 3.38 -11.86 -17.24
N GLU A 196 4.14 -12.00 -18.32
CA GLU A 196 4.41 -10.93 -19.28
C GLU A 196 3.15 -10.53 -20.06
N GLN A 197 2.36 -11.50 -20.54
CA GLN A 197 1.09 -11.23 -21.22
C GLN A 197 0.06 -10.58 -20.28
N ILE A 198 -0.05 -11.03 -19.03
CA ILE A 198 -0.96 -10.40 -18.07
C ILE A 198 -0.53 -8.96 -17.78
N ASN A 199 0.76 -8.72 -17.62
CA ASN A 199 1.28 -7.37 -17.43
C ASN A 199 1.05 -6.49 -18.67
N GLU A 200 1.17 -7.03 -19.88
CA GLU A 200 0.87 -6.32 -21.12
C GLU A 200 -0.62 -5.95 -21.22
N TYR A 201 -1.51 -6.92 -20.97
CA TYR A 201 -2.96 -6.71 -20.93
C TYR A 201 -3.35 -5.69 -19.86
N ARG A 202 -2.75 -5.77 -18.67
CA ARG A 202 -3.01 -4.84 -17.56
C ARG A 202 -2.45 -3.44 -17.83
N ALA A 203 -1.26 -3.33 -18.40
CA ALA A 203 -0.66 -2.05 -18.76
C ALA A 203 -1.49 -1.34 -19.83
N SER A 204 -1.95 -2.08 -20.85
CA SER A 204 -2.86 -1.56 -21.87
C SER A 204 -4.21 -1.15 -21.26
N PHE A 205 -4.83 -2.03 -20.45
CA PHE A 205 -6.10 -1.73 -19.80
C PHE A 205 -6.03 -0.46 -18.93
N ASN A 206 -5.01 -0.34 -18.08
CA ASN A 206 -4.82 0.85 -17.22
C ASN A 206 -4.48 2.12 -18.00
N HIS A 207 -3.91 2.00 -19.20
CA HIS A 207 -3.66 3.15 -20.07
C HIS A 207 -4.99 3.78 -20.54
N PHE A 208 -6.00 2.95 -20.79
CA PHE A 208 -7.30 3.38 -21.28
C PHE A 208 -8.31 3.65 -20.14
N ASP A 209 -8.28 2.89 -19.04
CA ASP A 209 -9.14 3.06 -17.85
C ASP A 209 -8.56 4.12 -16.88
N LYS A 210 -8.60 5.38 -17.30
CA LYS A 210 -8.04 6.50 -16.51
C LYS A 210 -8.83 6.79 -15.23
N ASP A 211 -10.13 6.55 -15.27
CA ASP A 211 -11.08 6.80 -14.18
C ASP A 211 -11.27 5.59 -13.25
N ARG A 212 -10.69 4.44 -13.59
CA ARG A 212 -10.72 3.21 -12.79
C ARG A 212 -12.12 2.70 -12.51
N GLN A 213 -13.02 2.91 -13.46
CA GLN A 213 -14.39 2.42 -13.40
C GLN A 213 -14.62 1.25 -14.35
N GLY A 214 -13.57 0.78 -15.03
CA GLY A 214 -13.64 -0.18 -16.12
C GLY A 214 -13.75 0.50 -17.48
N LEU A 215 -13.45 -0.24 -18.54
CA LEU A 215 -13.43 0.29 -19.90
C LEU A 215 -14.85 0.48 -20.44
N ASP A 216 -15.14 1.65 -20.98
CA ASP A 216 -16.31 1.85 -21.84
C ASP A 216 -16.11 1.14 -23.21
N PRO A 217 -17.17 1.02 -24.04
CA PRO A 217 -17.08 0.35 -25.34
C PRO A 217 -16.00 0.90 -26.30
N GLU A 218 -15.73 2.21 -26.27
CA GLU A 218 -14.73 2.84 -27.13
C GLU A 218 -13.32 2.59 -26.60
N GLN A 219 -13.14 2.69 -25.28
CA GLN A 219 -11.90 2.36 -24.57
C GLN A 219 -11.55 0.88 -24.71
N LEU A 220 -12.55 -0.02 -24.65
CA LEU A 220 -12.38 -1.45 -24.89
C LEU A 220 -11.89 -1.72 -26.32
N ARG A 221 -12.50 -1.07 -27.32
CA ARG A 221 -12.06 -1.18 -28.73
C ARG A 221 -10.60 -0.76 -28.88
N ALA A 222 -10.22 0.39 -28.30
CA ALA A 222 -8.85 0.88 -28.36
C ALA A 222 -7.86 -0.05 -27.63
N CYS A 223 -8.25 -0.57 -26.46
CA CYS A 223 -7.47 -1.53 -25.68
C CYS A 223 -7.21 -2.83 -26.45
N LEU A 224 -8.26 -3.41 -27.05
CA LEU A 224 -8.18 -4.62 -27.88
C LEU A 224 -7.27 -4.43 -29.09
N ILE A 225 -7.34 -3.29 -29.78
CA ILE A 225 -6.43 -3.00 -30.90
C ILE A 225 -4.99 -2.85 -30.39
N SER A 226 -4.79 -2.20 -29.23
CA SER A 226 -3.46 -1.93 -28.67
C SER A 226 -2.72 -3.20 -28.25
N ILE A 227 -3.43 -4.26 -27.86
CA ILE A 227 -2.84 -5.56 -27.50
C ILE A 227 -2.75 -6.51 -28.71
N GLY A 228 -3.09 -6.05 -29.91
CA GLY A 228 -2.98 -6.81 -31.15
C GLY A 228 -4.21 -7.64 -31.53
N TYR A 229 -5.35 -7.47 -30.86
CA TYR A 229 -6.61 -8.12 -31.27
C TYR A 229 -7.16 -7.44 -32.53
N ASN A 230 -7.32 -8.22 -33.60
CA ASN A 230 -7.75 -7.71 -34.90
C ASN A 230 -9.26 -7.44 -34.92
N ILE A 231 -9.65 -6.20 -34.65
CA ILE A 231 -11.02 -5.72 -34.91
C ILE A 231 -11.09 -5.17 -36.35
N ARG A 232 -11.99 -5.72 -37.15
CA ARG A 232 -12.22 -5.27 -38.54
C ARG A 232 -12.60 -3.78 -38.58
N SER A 233 -12.30 -3.10 -39.69
CA SER A 233 -12.66 -1.69 -39.86
C SER A 233 -14.10 -1.53 -40.39
N GLY A 234 -14.83 -0.53 -39.91
CA GLY A 234 -16.19 -0.20 -40.38
C GLY A 234 -17.30 -1.01 -39.70
N ARG A 235 -18.43 -1.22 -40.39
CA ARG A 235 -19.64 -1.87 -39.84
C ARG A 235 -19.40 -3.29 -39.30
N GLU A 236 -18.43 -4.01 -39.88
CA GLU A 236 -18.06 -5.34 -39.41
C GLU A 236 -17.33 -5.30 -38.06
N GLY A 237 -16.51 -4.27 -37.84
CA GLY A 237 -15.85 -4.03 -36.54
C GLY A 237 -16.79 -3.62 -35.43
N ASP A 238 -17.91 -2.97 -35.76
CA ASP A 238 -18.96 -2.66 -34.78
C ASP A 238 -19.73 -3.92 -34.38
N ALA A 239 -19.96 -4.83 -35.33
CA ALA A 239 -20.56 -6.14 -35.05
C ALA A 239 -19.64 -7.02 -34.20
N ASP A 240 -18.34 -7.07 -34.52
CA ASP A 240 -17.33 -7.80 -33.74
C ASP A 240 -17.27 -7.25 -32.30
N LEU A 241 -17.21 -5.93 -32.12
CA LEU A 241 -17.23 -5.31 -30.79
C LEU A 241 -18.53 -5.60 -30.03
N HIS A 242 -19.69 -5.56 -30.69
CA HIS A 242 -20.98 -5.90 -30.07
C HIS A 242 -21.02 -7.35 -29.57
N ARG A 243 -20.43 -8.27 -30.34
CA ARG A 243 -20.29 -9.68 -29.94
C ARG A 243 -19.41 -9.78 -28.69
N ILE A 244 -18.28 -9.10 -28.68
CA ILE A 244 -17.37 -9.08 -27.52
C ILE A 244 -18.10 -8.51 -26.29
N LEU A 245 -18.76 -7.36 -26.43
CA LEU A 245 -19.54 -6.73 -25.36
C LEU A 245 -20.64 -7.64 -24.83
N SER A 246 -21.26 -8.48 -25.66
CA SER A 246 -22.26 -9.44 -25.19
C SER A 246 -21.68 -10.54 -24.29
N HIS A 247 -20.37 -10.81 -24.42
CA HIS A 247 -19.63 -11.73 -23.57
C HIS A 247 -19.07 -11.05 -22.31
N VAL A 248 -18.48 -9.86 -22.46
CA VAL A 248 -17.77 -9.17 -21.36
C VAL A 248 -18.66 -8.26 -20.52
N ASP A 249 -19.82 -7.85 -21.04
CA ASP A 249 -20.83 -7.04 -20.35
C ASP A 249 -22.26 -7.55 -20.61
N PRO A 250 -22.59 -8.77 -20.15
CA PRO A 250 -23.93 -9.34 -20.34
C PRO A 250 -25.03 -8.53 -19.64
N ASN A 251 -24.67 -7.81 -18.56
CA ASN A 251 -25.59 -6.98 -17.77
C ASN A 251 -25.78 -5.57 -18.35
N ARG A 252 -25.05 -5.21 -19.42
CA ARG A 252 -25.08 -3.88 -20.06
C ARG A 252 -24.84 -2.75 -19.07
N MET A 253 -23.88 -2.94 -18.17
CA MET A 253 -23.43 -1.90 -17.26
C MET A 253 -22.72 -0.75 -17.99
N GLY A 254 -22.25 -0.98 -19.22
CA GLY A 254 -21.52 0.00 -20.04
C GLY A 254 -20.10 0.25 -19.55
N ARG A 255 -19.62 -0.61 -18.64
CA ARG A 255 -18.28 -0.59 -18.05
C ARG A 255 -17.81 -2.03 -17.93
N VAL A 256 -16.73 -2.34 -18.62
CA VAL A 256 -16.13 -3.67 -18.66
C VAL A 256 -15.03 -3.74 -17.60
N PRO A 257 -15.17 -4.59 -16.56
CA PRO A 257 -14.12 -4.79 -15.57
C PRO A 257 -12.94 -5.57 -16.18
N PHE A 258 -11.75 -5.38 -15.60
CA PHE A 258 -10.53 -6.06 -16.06
C PHE A 258 -10.67 -7.59 -16.09
N ASP A 259 -11.36 -8.17 -15.12
CA ASP A 259 -11.55 -9.62 -15.03
C ASP A 259 -12.33 -10.18 -16.22
N ALA A 260 -13.41 -9.51 -16.64
CA ALA A 260 -14.22 -9.92 -17.79
C ALA A 260 -13.47 -9.74 -19.12
N PHE A 261 -12.70 -8.66 -19.25
CA PHE A 261 -11.80 -8.46 -20.38
C PHE A 261 -10.73 -9.56 -20.45
N LEU A 262 -10.12 -9.88 -19.31
CA LEU A 262 -9.11 -10.92 -19.23
C LEU A 262 -9.70 -12.29 -19.54
N ASP A 263 -10.86 -12.66 -18.98
CA ASP A 263 -11.60 -13.88 -19.32
C ASP A 263 -11.77 -14.05 -20.82
N PHE A 264 -12.25 -13.00 -21.51
CA PHE A 264 -12.40 -13.01 -22.96
C PHE A 264 -11.08 -13.24 -23.70
N MET A 265 -10.04 -12.47 -23.35
CA MET A 265 -8.72 -12.61 -23.98
C MET A 265 -8.13 -14.01 -23.77
N THR A 266 -8.33 -14.58 -22.59
CA THR A 266 -7.80 -15.91 -22.24
C THR A 266 -8.55 -17.03 -22.93
N ALA A 267 -9.87 -16.93 -23.06
CA ALA A 267 -10.69 -17.90 -23.77
C ALA A 267 -10.31 -17.94 -25.26
N GLU A 268 -10.19 -16.77 -25.91
CA GLU A 268 -9.87 -16.72 -27.34
C GLU A 268 -8.44 -17.17 -27.65
N THR A 269 -7.48 -16.90 -26.74
CA THR A 269 -6.09 -17.35 -26.90
C THR A 269 -5.97 -18.88 -26.72
N ALA A 270 -6.65 -19.45 -25.73
CA ALA A 270 -6.65 -20.90 -25.48
C ALA A 270 -7.29 -21.70 -26.64
N ASP A 271 -8.34 -21.16 -27.25
CA ASP A 271 -8.98 -21.77 -28.42
C ASP A 271 -8.10 -21.65 -29.68
N SER A 272 -7.32 -20.56 -29.81
CA SER A 272 -6.38 -20.39 -30.94
C SER A 272 -5.19 -21.34 -30.86
N ASP A 273 -4.59 -21.50 -29.66
CA ASP A 273 -3.44 -22.40 -29.44
C ASP A 273 -3.82 -23.88 -29.66
N THR A 274 -5.03 -24.29 -29.30
CA THR A 274 -5.50 -25.67 -29.54
C THR A 274 -5.75 -25.96 -31.03
N VAL A 275 -6.23 -24.98 -31.81
CA VAL A 275 -6.37 -25.12 -33.27
C VAL A 275 -5.00 -25.23 -33.94
N GLU A 276 -4.04 -24.37 -33.60
CA GLU A 276 -2.69 -24.43 -34.18
C GLU A 276 -1.94 -25.70 -33.78
N GLN A 277 -2.02 -26.13 -32.52
CA GLN A 277 -1.47 -27.41 -32.07
C GLN A 277 -2.10 -28.61 -32.79
N MET A 278 -3.41 -28.57 -33.07
CA MET A 278 -4.06 -29.62 -33.85
C MET A 278 -3.55 -29.63 -35.29
N ILE A 279 -3.41 -28.45 -35.92
CA ILE A 279 -2.85 -28.32 -37.27
C ILE A 279 -1.42 -28.84 -37.32
N ASP A 280 -0.58 -28.51 -36.34
CA ASP A 280 0.80 -28.98 -36.27
C ASP A 280 0.88 -30.49 -35.98
N SER A 281 -0.04 -31.03 -35.18
CA SER A 281 -0.14 -32.48 -34.97
C SER A 281 -0.43 -33.19 -36.30
N PHE A 282 -1.42 -32.73 -37.07
CA PHE A 282 -1.71 -33.29 -38.39
C PHE A 282 -0.57 -33.06 -39.39
N ARG A 283 0.15 -31.94 -39.30
CA ARG A 283 1.33 -31.67 -40.12
C ARG A 283 2.45 -32.68 -39.84
N ILE A 284 2.66 -33.05 -38.57
CA ILE A 284 3.62 -34.11 -38.19
C ILE A 284 3.19 -35.46 -38.75
N LEU A 285 1.91 -35.83 -38.62
CA LEU A 285 1.37 -37.07 -39.19
C LEU A 285 1.50 -37.11 -40.72
N ALA A 286 1.34 -35.97 -41.38
CA ALA A 286 1.52 -35.78 -42.80
C ALA A 286 2.99 -35.65 -43.23
N ALA A 287 3.95 -35.86 -42.33
CA ALA A 287 5.39 -35.71 -42.60
C ALA A 287 5.75 -34.35 -43.22
N GLY A 288 5.12 -33.28 -42.75
CA GLY A 288 5.34 -31.90 -43.21
C GLY A 288 4.59 -31.52 -44.49
N LYS A 289 3.76 -32.41 -45.06
CA LYS A 289 2.96 -32.10 -46.25
C LYS A 289 1.76 -31.21 -45.89
N PRO A 290 1.32 -30.32 -46.81
CA PRO A 290 0.13 -29.49 -46.62
C PRO A 290 -1.20 -30.26 -46.71
N PHE A 291 -1.14 -31.56 -46.97
CA PHE A 291 -2.28 -32.48 -47.05
C PHE A 291 -1.95 -33.79 -46.33
N ILE A 292 -2.98 -34.53 -45.91
CA ILE A 292 -2.83 -35.86 -45.31
C ILE A 292 -3.61 -36.90 -46.12
N THR A 293 -3.07 -38.10 -46.29
CA THR A 293 -3.75 -39.17 -47.03
C THR A 293 -4.55 -40.09 -46.11
N GLY A 294 -5.56 -40.77 -46.66
CA GLY A 294 -6.37 -41.72 -45.89
C GLY A 294 -5.56 -42.87 -45.26
N ASP A 295 -4.48 -43.29 -45.90
CA ASP A 295 -3.60 -44.34 -45.37
C ASP A 295 -2.72 -43.84 -44.23
N GLU A 296 -2.28 -42.58 -44.26
CA GLU A 296 -1.57 -41.93 -43.16
C GLU A 296 -2.47 -41.78 -41.93
N LEU A 297 -3.72 -41.34 -42.13
CA LEU A 297 -4.71 -41.26 -41.05
C LEU A 297 -4.95 -42.64 -40.41
N ARG A 298 -5.12 -43.71 -41.20
CA ARG A 298 -5.35 -45.06 -40.67
C ARG A 298 -4.12 -45.68 -40.01
N ARG A 299 -2.92 -45.29 -40.41
CA ARG A 299 -1.67 -45.82 -39.86
C ARG A 299 -1.35 -45.19 -38.51
N GLU A 300 -1.59 -43.90 -38.38
CA GLU A 300 -1.18 -43.12 -37.20
C GLU A 300 -2.31 -42.92 -36.18
N LEU A 301 -3.58 -43.03 -36.58
CA LEU A 301 -4.73 -42.87 -35.68
C LEU A 301 -5.50 -44.19 -35.49
N PRO A 302 -6.17 -44.36 -34.33
CA PRO A 302 -7.16 -45.42 -34.12
C PRO A 302 -8.22 -45.47 -35.23
N ALA A 303 -8.72 -46.67 -35.53
CA ALA A 303 -9.57 -46.91 -36.70
C ALA A 303 -10.86 -46.07 -36.72
N ASP A 304 -11.45 -45.80 -35.56
CA ASP A 304 -12.62 -44.95 -35.35
C ASP A 304 -12.31 -43.47 -35.61
N GLN A 305 -11.17 -42.98 -35.11
CA GLN A 305 -10.72 -41.60 -35.32
C GLN A 305 -10.31 -41.33 -36.76
N ALA A 306 -9.63 -42.29 -37.40
CA ALA A 306 -9.26 -42.22 -38.81
C ALA A 306 -10.51 -42.16 -39.70
N ALA A 307 -11.51 -43.02 -39.44
CA ALA A 307 -12.77 -43.01 -40.17
C ALA A 307 -13.53 -41.68 -40.00
N TYR A 308 -13.56 -41.14 -38.77
CA TYR A 308 -14.17 -39.85 -38.48
C TYR A 308 -13.50 -38.69 -39.25
N CYS A 309 -12.16 -38.62 -39.23
CA CYS A 309 -11.41 -37.61 -39.96
C CYS A 309 -11.66 -37.71 -41.47
N MET A 310 -11.60 -38.90 -42.05
CA MET A 310 -11.83 -39.12 -43.48
C MET A 310 -13.26 -38.78 -43.93
N GLN A 311 -14.25 -38.89 -43.03
CA GLN A 311 -15.64 -38.54 -43.32
C GLN A 311 -15.89 -37.03 -43.27
N ARG A 312 -15.20 -36.32 -42.37
CA ARG A 312 -15.44 -34.90 -42.10
C ARG A 312 -14.47 -33.95 -42.81
N MET A 313 -13.27 -34.41 -43.15
CA MET A 313 -12.30 -33.62 -43.89
C MET A 313 -12.71 -33.46 -45.36
N ALA A 314 -12.59 -32.24 -45.86
CA ALA A 314 -12.74 -31.98 -47.29
C ALA A 314 -11.55 -32.55 -48.08
N PRO A 315 -11.75 -32.97 -49.34
CA PRO A 315 -10.64 -33.37 -50.20
C PRO A 315 -9.73 -32.17 -50.48
N PHE A 316 -8.42 -32.41 -50.49
CA PHE A 316 -7.42 -31.39 -50.80
C PHE A 316 -7.36 -31.17 -52.32
N ASN A 317 -7.74 -29.97 -52.77
CA ASN A 317 -7.84 -29.63 -54.19
C ASN A 317 -6.52 -29.03 -54.71
N ASP A 318 -5.53 -29.88 -54.97
CA ASP A 318 -4.28 -29.50 -55.63
C ASP A 318 -3.92 -30.52 -56.73
N PRO A 319 -3.60 -30.08 -57.97
CA PRO A 319 -3.16 -30.95 -59.06
C PRO A 319 -1.93 -31.83 -58.75
N GLN A 320 -1.11 -31.45 -57.77
CA GLN A 320 0.07 -32.21 -57.35
C GLN A 320 -0.19 -33.19 -56.20
N ALA A 321 -1.38 -33.15 -55.60
CA ALA A 321 -1.73 -34.04 -54.49
C ALA A 321 -2.23 -35.40 -55.01
N PRO A 322 -1.83 -36.52 -54.37
CA PRO A 322 -2.36 -37.84 -54.68
C PRO A 322 -3.89 -37.91 -54.51
N PRO A 323 -4.60 -38.74 -55.30
CA PRO A 323 -6.02 -38.99 -55.08
C PRO A 323 -6.30 -39.52 -53.66
N GLY A 324 -7.32 -38.99 -52.99
CA GLY A 324 -7.62 -39.34 -51.60
C GLY A 324 -6.80 -38.58 -50.54
N SER A 325 -6.31 -37.39 -50.91
CA SER A 325 -5.71 -36.42 -49.98
C SER A 325 -6.78 -35.53 -49.35
N TYR A 326 -6.58 -35.18 -48.08
CA TYR A 326 -7.51 -34.44 -47.24
C TYR A 326 -6.88 -33.15 -46.72
N ASP A 327 -7.69 -32.11 -46.60
CA ASP A 327 -7.32 -30.82 -46.02
C ASP A 327 -7.57 -30.83 -44.50
N TYR A 328 -6.51 -31.08 -43.74
CA TYR A 328 -6.55 -31.05 -42.29
C TYR A 328 -6.58 -29.63 -41.71
N VAL A 329 -6.13 -28.61 -42.44
CA VAL A 329 -6.09 -27.22 -41.95
C VAL A 329 -7.49 -26.64 -41.88
N THR A 330 -8.26 -26.78 -42.96
CA THR A 330 -9.66 -26.33 -43.01
C THR A 330 -10.51 -27.12 -42.02
N PHE A 331 -10.25 -28.42 -41.89
CA PHE A 331 -10.93 -29.27 -40.92
C PHE A 331 -10.66 -28.84 -39.47
N SER A 332 -9.40 -28.67 -39.06
CA SER A 332 -9.05 -28.21 -37.71
C SER A 332 -9.68 -26.87 -37.38
N ARG A 333 -9.71 -25.91 -38.31
CA ARG A 333 -10.41 -24.63 -38.10
C ARG A 333 -11.92 -24.82 -37.97
N SER A 334 -12.52 -25.66 -38.81
CA SER A 334 -13.97 -25.87 -38.81
C SER A 334 -14.52 -26.51 -37.53
N LEU A 335 -13.73 -27.35 -36.86
CA LEU A 335 -14.15 -28.00 -35.61
C LEU A 335 -14.37 -26.99 -34.48
N TYR A 336 -13.58 -25.93 -34.43
CA TYR A 336 -13.62 -24.92 -33.37
C TYR A 336 -14.54 -23.73 -33.70
N PHE A 337 -14.70 -23.38 -34.99
CA PHE A 337 -15.66 -22.33 -35.40
C PHE A 337 -17.13 -22.81 -35.50
N SER A 338 -17.41 -24.08 -35.22
CA SER A 338 -18.76 -24.67 -35.29
C SER A 338 -19.41 -24.94 -33.92
N SER A 339 -18.82 -24.46 -32.82
CA SER A 339 -19.37 -24.59 -31.46
C SER A 339 -19.84 -23.27 -30.89
#